data_AF-F6AHF4-F1
#
_entry.id   AF-F6AHF4-F1
#
_cell.length_a   1.000
_cell.length_b   1.000
_cell.length_c   1.000
_cell.angle_alpha   90.00
_cell.angle_beta   90.00
_cell.angle_gamma   90.00
#
_symmetry.space_group_name_H-M   'P 1'
#
loop_
_entity.id
_entity.type
_entity.pdbx_description
1 polymer ?
#
loop_
_entity_poly.entity_id
_entity_poly.type
_entity_poly.pdbx_seq_one_letter_code
_entity_poly.pdbx_strand_id
1 'polypeptide(L)'
;MHGSRPEDGRHSTPDKPPRPRPWVRVIGSLAIFGFLIGLMIGRLFHPDAMHLKDVEVQDDRLLLWFNVEPHAEISDAHGTFALRFEGLGRERQGQLQIAGRAANWRVVRDGRELQVRVVAARPLRAEMDAEEVEGRWRLTVRLAPR
;
A
#
# COMPACT_ATOMS: atom_id res chain seq x y z
N MET A 1 76.19 -44.48 -34.93
CA MET A 1 75.35 -45.01 -33.84
C MET A 1 75.55 -44.15 -32.60
N HIS A 2 74.60 -43.27 -32.29
CA HIS A 2 74.41 -42.69 -30.96
C HIS A 2 72.92 -42.30 -30.87
N GLY A 3 72.15 -43.13 -30.17
CA GLY A 3 70.73 -42.92 -29.93
C GLY A 3 70.56 -42.12 -28.65
N SER A 4 70.03 -40.91 -28.76
CA SER A 4 69.55 -40.13 -27.62
C SER A 4 68.14 -40.63 -27.29
N ARG A 5 68.00 -41.30 -26.14
CA ARG A 5 66.71 -41.66 -25.55
C ARG A 5 65.88 -40.40 -25.27
N PRO A 6 64.54 -40.46 -25.41
CA PRO A 6 63.67 -39.42 -24.89
C PRO A 6 63.66 -39.48 -23.36
N GLU A 7 63.92 -38.34 -22.74
CA GLU A 7 63.98 -38.18 -21.29
C GLU A 7 62.59 -38.44 -20.66
N ASP A 8 62.65 -39.11 -19.51
CA ASP A 8 61.57 -39.72 -18.76
C ASP A 8 60.38 -38.78 -18.48
N GLY A 9 59.20 -39.21 -18.94
CA GLY A 9 57.89 -38.76 -18.45
C GLY A 9 57.60 -39.30 -17.04
N ARG A 10 58.44 -38.98 -16.06
CA ARG A 10 58.25 -39.37 -14.65
C ARG A 10 58.31 -38.18 -13.71
N HIS A 11 57.25 -37.37 -13.70
CA HIS A 11 56.84 -36.65 -12.50
C HIS A 11 55.31 -36.63 -12.40
N SER A 12 54.81 -37.45 -11.48
CA SER A 12 53.43 -37.51 -11.04
C SER A 12 52.92 -36.12 -10.61
N THR A 13 51.77 -35.73 -11.14
CA THR A 13 50.99 -34.52 -10.86
C THR A 13 50.54 -34.41 -9.40
N PRO A 14 50.36 -33.19 -8.89
CA PRO A 14 49.09 -32.87 -8.27
C PRO A 14 48.25 -32.10 -9.29
N ASP A 15 47.09 -32.65 -9.62
CA ASP A 15 46.05 -31.96 -10.36
C ASP A 15 45.90 -30.56 -9.74
N LYS A 16 46.21 -29.50 -10.50
CA LYS A 16 46.08 -28.14 -9.98
C LYS A 16 44.62 -27.97 -9.56
N PRO A 17 44.33 -27.51 -8.33
CA PRO A 17 42.95 -27.25 -7.95
C PRO A 17 42.34 -26.33 -9.01
N PRO A 18 41.11 -26.62 -9.47
CA PRO A 18 40.51 -25.89 -10.58
C PRO A 18 40.60 -24.39 -10.28
N ARG A 19 41.29 -23.65 -11.15
CA ARG A 19 41.50 -22.21 -10.95
C ARG A 19 40.12 -21.56 -10.74
N PRO A 20 39.92 -20.78 -9.67
CA PRO A 20 38.63 -20.16 -9.40
C PRO A 20 38.28 -19.28 -10.60
N ARG A 21 37.21 -19.64 -11.33
CA ARG A 21 36.81 -18.98 -12.59
C ARG A 21 36.28 -17.59 -12.22
N PRO A 22 37.04 -16.50 -12.46
CA PRO A 22 36.69 -15.17 -11.96
C PRO A 22 35.35 -14.68 -12.52
N TRP A 23 34.98 -15.13 -13.72
CA TRP A 23 33.70 -14.82 -14.34
C TRP A 23 32.48 -15.33 -13.54
N VAL A 24 32.60 -16.47 -12.84
CA VAL A 24 31.52 -16.98 -11.97
C VAL A 24 31.31 -16.07 -10.76
N ARG A 25 32.39 -15.51 -10.21
CA ARG A 25 32.31 -14.53 -9.12
C ARG A 25 31.66 -13.23 -9.60
N VAL A 26 31.96 -12.80 -10.82
CA VAL A 26 31.35 -11.62 -11.44
C VAL A 26 29.85 -11.83 -11.64
N ILE A 27 29.43 -12.94 -12.25
CA ILE A 27 28.00 -13.25 -12.44
C ILE A 27 27.27 -13.38 -11.09
N GLY A 28 27.88 -14.06 -10.11
CA GLY A 28 27.32 -14.15 -8.77
C GLY A 28 27.15 -12.78 -8.11
N SER A 29 28.15 -11.90 -8.21
CA SER A 29 28.09 -10.54 -7.67
C SER A 29 27.04 -9.68 -8.37
N LEU A 30 26.89 -9.80 -9.70
CA LEU A 30 25.90 -9.06 -10.47
C LEU A 30 24.48 -9.54 -10.17
N ALA A 31 24.28 -10.84 -9.98
CA ALA A 31 22.99 -11.41 -9.57
C ALA A 31 22.59 -10.92 -8.18
N ILE A 32 23.51 -10.92 -7.21
CA ILE A 32 23.24 -10.40 -5.86
C ILE A 32 22.97 -8.90 -5.92
N PHE A 33 23.76 -8.13 -6.66
CA PHE A 33 23.58 -6.69 -6.80
C PHE A 33 22.22 -6.35 -7.45
N GLY A 34 21.87 -7.03 -8.54
CA GLY A 34 20.57 -6.90 -9.19
C GLY A 34 19.41 -7.31 -8.29
N PHE A 35 19.58 -8.36 -7.47
CA PHE A 35 18.58 -8.77 -6.47
C PHE A 35 18.40 -7.71 -5.38
N LEU A 36 19.50 -7.16 -4.84
CA LEU A 36 19.43 -6.09 -3.84
C LEU A 36 18.79 -4.83 -4.39
N ILE A 37 19.13 -4.42 -5.62
CA ILE A 37 18.47 -3.30 -6.31
C ILE A 37 16.99 -3.63 -6.56
N GLY A 38 16.67 -4.84 -7.00
CA GLY A 38 15.29 -5.29 -7.20
C GLY A 38 14.45 -5.19 -5.94
N LEU A 39 15.01 -5.53 -4.77
CA LEU A 39 14.35 -5.36 -3.47
C LEU A 39 14.14 -3.88 -3.11
N MET A 40 15.12 -3.01 -3.41
CA MET A 40 14.99 -1.57 -3.17
C MET A 40 13.95 -0.91 -4.09
N ILE A 41 13.92 -1.30 -5.37
CA ILE A 41 12.90 -0.85 -6.33
C ILE A 41 11.52 -1.38 -5.94
N GLY A 42 11.43 -2.64 -5.50
CA GLY A 42 10.17 -3.23 -5.04
C GLY A 42 9.51 -2.44 -3.90
N ARG A 43 10.29 -1.81 -3.02
CA ARG A 43 9.76 -0.96 -1.94
C ARG A 43 9.22 0.39 -2.43
N LEU A 44 9.86 0.99 -3.44
CA LEU A 44 9.42 2.27 -4.03
C LEU A 44 8.05 2.18 -4.72
N PHE A 45 7.64 0.99 -5.15
CA PHE A 45 6.33 0.74 -5.77
C PHE A 45 5.25 0.27 -4.80
N HIS A 46 5.52 0.19 -3.49
CA HIS A 46 4.46 0.01 -2.51
C HIS A 46 4.05 1.40 -1.98
N PRO A 47 3.02 2.04 -2.57
CA PRO A 47 2.46 3.24 -1.95
C PRO A 47 2.11 2.90 -0.50
N ASP A 48 2.43 3.79 0.43
CA ASP A 48 2.02 3.63 1.82
C ASP A 48 0.52 3.36 1.82
N ALA A 49 0.12 2.23 2.40
CA ALA A 49 -1.29 1.87 2.45
C ALA A 49 -2.06 3.04 3.08
N MET A 50 -3.19 3.40 2.47
CA MET A 50 -4.07 4.43 3.02
C MET A 50 -4.66 3.91 4.33
N HIS A 51 -4.48 4.67 5.41
CA HIS A 51 -4.89 4.31 6.75
C HIS A 51 -5.84 5.36 7.31
N LEU A 52 -7.09 4.97 7.59
CA LEU A 52 -8.02 5.79 8.35
C LEU A 52 -7.57 5.82 9.82
N LYS A 53 -7.09 6.97 10.27
CA LYS A 53 -6.58 7.22 11.61
C LYS A 53 -7.72 7.52 12.58
N ASP A 54 -8.60 8.42 12.19
CA ASP A 54 -9.68 8.86 13.05
C ASP A 54 -10.92 9.31 12.27
N VAL A 55 -12.04 9.35 13.00
CA VAL A 55 -13.33 9.82 12.49
C VAL A 55 -13.91 10.77 13.52
N GLU A 56 -14.19 11.98 13.09
CA GLU A 56 -14.81 13.01 13.90
C GLU A 56 -16.14 13.43 13.29
N VAL A 57 -17.09 13.79 14.15
CA VAL A 57 -18.40 14.30 13.75
C VAL A 57 -18.47 15.76 14.16
N GLN A 58 -18.77 16.64 13.21
CA GLN A 58 -19.00 18.05 13.47
C GLN A 58 -20.30 18.48 12.81
N ASP A 59 -21.34 18.66 13.62
CA ASP A 59 -22.69 19.01 13.16
C ASP A 59 -23.23 18.03 12.08
N ASP A 60 -23.31 18.51 10.84
CA ASP A 60 -23.76 17.79 9.64
C ASP A 60 -22.60 17.25 8.79
N ARG A 61 -21.38 17.27 9.34
CA ARG A 61 -20.14 16.89 8.66
C ARG A 61 -19.49 15.70 9.32
N LEU A 62 -18.98 14.80 8.47
CA LEU A 62 -18.13 13.70 8.88
C LEU A 62 -16.70 14.00 8.42
N LEU A 63 -15.78 14.11 9.37
CA LEU A 63 -14.38 14.38 9.12
C LEU A 63 -13.60 13.06 9.25
N LEU A 64 -12.95 12.66 8.17
CA LEU A 64 -12.19 11.42 8.09
C LEU A 64 -10.70 11.77 7.96
N TRP A 65 -9.89 11.28 8.89
CA TRP A 65 -8.45 11.57 8.96
C TRP A 65 -7.62 10.42 8.40
N PHE A 66 -6.77 10.72 7.42
CA PHE A 66 -5.92 9.76 6.73
C PHE A 66 -4.43 10.16 6.81
N ASN A 67 -3.54 9.20 6.55
CA ASN A 67 -2.10 9.44 6.41
C ASN A 67 -1.69 9.98 5.03
N VAL A 68 -2.48 9.69 4.00
CA VAL A 68 -2.24 10.09 2.60
C VAL A 68 -3.55 10.60 2.01
N GLU A 69 -3.46 11.27 0.86
CA GLU A 69 -4.62 11.81 0.16
C GLU A 69 -5.64 10.69 -0.15
N PRO A 70 -6.91 10.82 0.30
CA PRO A 70 -7.89 9.78 0.12
C PRO A 70 -8.56 9.88 -1.25
N HIS A 71 -8.46 8.82 -2.05
CA HIS A 71 -9.28 8.63 -3.23
C HIS A 71 -10.49 7.77 -2.87
N ALA A 72 -11.68 8.35 -2.97
CA ALA A 72 -12.93 7.70 -2.57
C ALA A 72 -13.83 7.42 -3.77
N GLU A 73 -14.37 6.21 -3.86
CA GLU A 73 -15.47 5.92 -4.75
C GLU A 73 -16.80 6.17 -4.04
N ILE A 74 -17.67 6.95 -4.68
CA ILE A 74 -18.96 7.34 -4.13
C ILE A 74 -20.03 6.39 -4.65
N SER A 75 -20.87 5.89 -3.74
CA SER A 75 -22.07 5.14 -4.09
C SER A 75 -23.24 5.61 -3.24
N ASP A 76 -24.32 6.04 -3.90
CA ASP A 76 -25.59 6.37 -3.24
C ASP A 76 -26.70 5.42 -3.68
N ALA A 77 -27.50 4.94 -2.73
CA ALA A 77 -28.68 4.10 -2.99
C ALA A 77 -29.71 4.26 -1.88
N HIS A 78 -30.95 4.64 -2.24
CA HIS A 78 -32.14 4.61 -1.37
C HIS A 78 -31.94 5.22 0.06
N GLY A 79 -31.28 6.39 0.17
CA GLY A 79 -31.05 7.02 1.49
C GLY A 79 -29.83 6.49 2.26
N THR A 80 -29.07 5.60 1.64
CA THR A 80 -27.72 5.23 2.08
C THR A 80 -26.70 5.92 1.19
N PHE A 81 -25.75 6.58 1.83
CA PHE A 81 -24.54 7.11 1.21
C PHE A 81 -23.35 6.25 1.63
N ALA A 82 -22.50 5.86 0.70
CA ALA A 82 -21.33 5.05 0.97
C ALA A 82 -20.11 5.61 0.25
N LEU A 83 -19.00 5.68 0.99
CA LEU A 83 -17.66 5.95 0.48
C LEU A 83 -16.85 4.67 0.60
N ARG A 84 -16.16 4.29 -0.48
CA ARG A 84 -15.25 3.15 -0.50
C ARG A 84 -13.83 3.65 -0.74
N PHE A 85 -12.89 3.07 0.00
CA PHE A 85 -11.48 3.39 -0.05
C PHE A 85 -10.67 2.07 -0.12
N GLU A 86 -9.60 2.04 -0.90
CA GLU A 86 -8.60 0.99 -0.80
C GLU A 86 -7.64 1.30 0.36
N GLY A 87 -7.76 0.58 1.46
CA GLY A 87 -7.00 0.93 2.65
C GLY A 87 -7.37 0.15 3.90
N LEU A 88 -6.70 0.51 4.98
CA LEU A 88 -6.87 -0.09 6.29
C LEU A 88 -7.48 0.93 7.25
N GLY A 89 -8.38 0.47 8.10
CA GLY A 89 -8.96 1.30 9.15
C GLY A 89 -9.42 0.45 10.31
N ARG A 90 -9.77 1.12 11.42
CA ARG A 90 -10.52 0.50 12.50
C ARG A 90 -12.01 0.69 12.22
N GLU A 91 -12.78 -0.36 12.45
CA GLU A 91 -14.23 -0.26 12.42
C GLU A 91 -14.70 0.66 13.55
N ARG A 92 -15.63 1.56 13.21
CA ARG A 92 -16.17 2.57 14.11
C ARG A 92 -17.60 2.85 13.70
N GLN A 93 -18.41 3.31 14.63
CA GLN A 93 -19.78 3.72 14.32
C GLN A 93 -20.20 4.85 15.24
N GLY A 94 -21.21 5.58 14.82
CA GLY A 94 -21.80 6.64 15.61
C GLY A 94 -23.03 7.22 14.92
N GLN A 95 -23.45 8.35 15.44
CA GLN A 95 -24.58 9.10 14.93
C GLN A 95 -24.14 10.54 14.65
N LEU A 96 -24.68 11.13 13.59
CA LEU A 96 -24.58 12.55 13.31
C LEU A 96 -25.98 13.15 13.08
N GLN A 97 -26.11 14.47 13.18
CA GLN A 97 -27.39 15.16 13.02
C GLN A 97 -27.39 15.88 11.67
N ILE A 98 -28.24 15.43 10.75
CA ILE A 98 -28.41 16.04 9.42
C ILE A 98 -29.78 16.70 9.38
N ALA A 99 -29.82 18.03 9.19
CA ALA A 99 -31.06 18.81 9.14
C ALA A 99 -32.02 18.51 10.32
N GLY A 100 -31.48 18.37 11.53
CA GLY A 100 -32.25 18.09 12.75
C GLY A 100 -32.72 16.63 12.91
N ARG A 101 -32.23 15.70 12.08
CA ARG A 101 -32.55 14.27 12.16
C ARG A 101 -31.30 13.43 12.36
N ALA A 102 -31.46 12.35 13.12
CA ALA A 102 -30.44 11.35 13.34
C ALA A 102 -30.09 10.60 12.04
N ALA A 103 -28.80 10.56 11.71
CA ALA A 103 -28.24 9.69 10.70
C ALA A 103 -27.14 8.83 11.32
N ASN A 104 -27.21 7.52 11.09
CA ASN A 104 -26.21 6.59 11.62
C ASN A 104 -25.06 6.48 10.62
N TRP A 105 -23.84 6.55 11.12
CA TRP A 105 -22.65 6.31 10.31
C TRP A 105 -21.87 5.13 10.86
N ARG A 106 -21.19 4.42 9.96
CA ARG A 106 -20.33 3.28 10.30
C ARG A 106 -19.20 3.14 9.31
N VAL A 107 -18.04 2.79 9.83
CA VAL A 107 -16.86 2.35 9.11
C VAL A 107 -16.81 0.84 9.22
N VAL A 108 -16.87 0.17 8.08
CA VAL A 108 -16.79 -1.29 7.96
C VAL A 108 -15.53 -1.63 7.20
N ARG A 109 -14.82 -2.67 7.62
CA ARG A 109 -13.68 -3.19 6.86
C ARG A 109 -14.15 -4.38 6.01
N ASP A 110 -13.73 -4.40 4.75
CA ASP A 110 -13.93 -5.54 3.86
C ASP A 110 -12.58 -5.95 3.25
N GLY A 111 -11.85 -6.82 3.95
CA GLY A 111 -10.51 -7.25 3.55
C GLY A 111 -9.50 -6.08 3.49
N ARG A 112 -9.16 -5.65 2.27
CA ARG A 112 -8.25 -4.52 1.97
C ARG A 112 -9.01 -3.24 1.61
N GLU A 113 -10.33 -3.27 1.63
CA GLU A 113 -11.19 -2.12 1.42
C GLU A 113 -11.74 -1.63 2.77
N LEU A 114 -11.97 -0.32 2.82
CA LEU A 114 -12.65 0.35 3.90
C LEU A 114 -13.89 1.02 3.35
N GLN A 115 -15.02 0.84 4.01
CA GLN A 115 -16.27 1.45 3.60
C GLN A 115 -16.87 2.29 4.72
N VAL A 116 -17.10 3.57 4.43
CA VAL A 116 -17.83 4.48 5.31
C VAL A 116 -19.25 4.61 4.79
N ARG A 117 -20.22 4.15 5.57
CA ARG A 117 -21.64 4.22 5.22
C ARG A 117 -22.37 5.18 6.15
N VAL A 118 -23.21 6.02 5.58
CA VAL A 118 -24.15 6.88 6.30
C VAL A 118 -25.56 6.51 5.87
N VAL A 119 -26.41 6.20 6.85
CA VAL A 119 -27.80 5.80 6.63
C VAL A 119 -28.72 6.84 7.25
N ALA A 120 -29.55 7.45 6.42
CA ALA A 120 -30.55 8.42 6.84
C ALA A 120 -31.95 8.02 6.35
N ALA A 121 -32.98 8.61 6.97
CA ALA A 121 -34.37 8.37 6.57
C ALA A 121 -34.76 8.99 5.22
N ARG A 122 -33.86 9.80 4.61
CA ARG A 122 -34.09 10.50 3.35
C ARG A 122 -32.84 10.38 2.46
N PRO A 123 -32.99 10.50 1.14
CA PRO A 123 -31.86 10.66 0.23
C PRO A 123 -30.94 11.81 0.67
N LEU A 124 -29.64 11.56 0.65
CA LEU A 124 -28.61 12.52 1.00
C LEU A 124 -27.88 12.99 -0.25
N ARG A 125 -27.41 14.23 -0.23
CA ARG A 125 -26.36 14.76 -1.11
C ARG A 125 -25.10 14.92 -0.27
N ALA A 126 -23.98 14.47 -0.82
CA ALA A 126 -22.68 14.65 -0.20
C ALA A 126 -21.84 15.63 -1.00
N GLU A 127 -21.22 16.58 -0.31
CA GLU A 127 -20.15 17.41 -0.83
C GLU A 127 -18.87 17.02 -0.11
N MET A 128 -17.80 16.82 -0.87
CA MET A 128 -16.54 16.29 -0.36
C MET A 128 -15.42 17.26 -0.65
N ASP A 129 -14.58 17.47 0.36
CA ASP A 129 -13.40 18.32 0.26
C ASP A 129 -12.25 17.63 0.96
N ALA A 130 -11.13 17.45 0.26
CA ALA A 130 -9.94 16.79 0.76
C ALA A 130 -8.81 17.81 0.85
N GLU A 131 -8.22 17.94 2.03
CA GLU A 131 -7.18 18.92 2.29
C GLU A 131 -6.10 18.36 3.23
N GLU A 132 -4.88 18.89 3.13
CA GLU A 132 -3.79 18.55 4.04
C GLU A 132 -3.76 19.52 5.22
N VAL A 133 -3.86 18.99 6.44
CA VAL A 133 -3.81 19.73 7.70
C VAL A 133 -2.72 19.13 8.58
N GLU A 134 -1.67 19.91 8.85
CA GLU A 134 -0.55 19.52 9.74
C GLU A 134 0.11 18.18 9.35
N GLY A 135 0.31 17.92 8.04
CA GLY A 135 0.93 16.68 7.55
C GLY A 135 0.02 15.46 7.64
N ARG A 136 -1.28 15.65 7.87
CA ARG A 136 -2.32 14.62 7.78
C ARG A 136 -3.35 15.04 6.76
N TRP A 137 -4.00 14.07 6.13
CA TRP A 137 -5.07 14.35 5.18
C TRP A 137 -6.42 14.31 5.87
N ARG A 138 -7.24 15.32 5.62
CA ARG A 138 -8.60 15.44 6.14
C ARG A 138 -9.57 15.43 4.98
N LEU A 139 -10.48 14.47 4.98
CA LEU A 139 -11.61 14.45 4.08
C LEU A 139 -12.85 14.91 4.84
N THR A 140 -13.37 16.07 4.48
CA THR A 140 -14.60 16.63 5.00
C THR A 140 -15.76 16.20 4.12
N VAL A 141 -16.69 15.43 4.67
CA VAL A 141 -17.91 15.01 3.99
C VAL A 141 -19.08 15.79 4.58
N ARG A 142 -19.60 16.75 3.82
CA ARG A 142 -20.79 17.53 4.20
C ARG A 142 -22.03 16.84 3.66
N LEU A 143 -22.99 16.56 4.53
CA LEU A 143 -24.18 15.81 4.18
C LEU A 143 -25.41 16.70 4.31
N ALA A 144 -26.15 16.84 3.22
CA ALA A 144 -27.41 17.58 3.18
C ALA A 144 -28.54 16.69 2.65
N PRO A 145 -29.80 16.91 3.06
CA PRO A 145 -30.94 16.29 2.40
C PRO A 145 -31.00 16.69 0.93
N ARG A 146 -31.36 15.74 0.05
CA ARG A 146 -31.61 16.03 -1.36
C ARG A 146 -32.97 16.69 -1.59
#